data_AF-A0A7V9EXG6-F1
#
_entry.id   AF-A0A7V9EXG6-F1
#
_cell.length_a   1.000
_cell.length_b   1.000
_cell.length_c   1.000
_cell.angle_alpha   90.00
_cell.angle_beta   90.00
_cell.angle_gamma   90.00
#
_symmetry.space_group_name_H-M   'P 1'
#
loop_
_entity.id
_entity.type
_entity.pdbx_description
1 polymer ?
#
loop_
_entity_poly.entity_id
_entity_poly.type
_entity_poly.pdbx_seq_one_letter_code
_entity_poly.pdbx_strand_id
1 'polypeptide(L)'
;MPEKQMEFQRAEQGNGNGNGRPTMLAIAGDSAAGKTTLTKGLVSALGSDRITAMCTDDYHRYDRTERKDKPFTPLHPDCNYLDIMEQHLQLLSMGQPILKPVYNHADGTLDRPVLVEPREFV
;
A
#
# COMPACT_ATOMS: atom_id res chain seq x y z
N MET A 1 -9.41 1.46 21.97
CA MET A 1 -10.12 0.20 22.28
C MET A 1 -9.19 -0.96 21.95
N PRO A 2 -8.83 -1.83 22.91
CA PRO A 2 -7.77 -2.84 22.74
C PRO A 2 -8.15 -4.06 21.88
N GLU A 3 -9.39 -4.14 21.40
CA GLU A 3 -9.98 -5.36 20.83
C GLU A 3 -9.69 -5.57 19.32
N LYS A 4 -9.03 -4.60 18.66
CA LYS A 4 -8.58 -4.74 17.26
C LYS A 4 -7.22 -5.43 17.11
N GLN A 5 -6.62 -5.91 18.22
CA GLN A 5 -5.61 -6.96 18.17
C GLN A 5 -6.29 -8.27 17.78
N MET A 6 -6.66 -8.38 16.49
CA MET A 6 -7.08 -9.64 15.91
C MET A 6 -6.03 -10.69 16.27
N GLU A 7 -6.51 -11.80 16.81
CA GLU A 7 -5.81 -13.07 16.94
C GLU A 7 -5.34 -13.55 15.55
N PHE A 8 -4.27 -12.96 15.03
CA PHE A 8 -3.49 -13.46 13.90
C PHE A 8 -2.39 -14.42 14.37
N GLN A 9 -2.59 -15.07 15.53
CA GLN A 9 -1.71 -16.13 15.98
C GLN A 9 -2.08 -17.43 15.27
N ARG A 10 -1.25 -17.78 14.28
CA ARG A 10 -0.99 -19.10 13.66
C ARG A 10 -1.17 -19.18 12.14
N ALA A 11 -0.49 -18.30 11.41
CA ALA A 11 -0.02 -18.60 10.06
C ALA A 11 1.50 -18.87 10.02
N GLU A 12 2.06 -19.40 11.11
CA GLU A 12 3.47 -19.87 11.20
C GLU A 12 3.67 -21.26 10.56
N GLN A 13 2.72 -21.78 9.79
CA GLN A 13 2.83 -23.11 9.19
C GLN A 13 2.43 -23.08 7.71
N GLY A 14 3.43 -22.85 6.86
CA GLY A 14 3.40 -23.20 5.45
C GLY A 14 3.96 -22.14 4.52
N ASN A 15 5.29 -22.04 4.37
CA ASN A 15 5.95 -22.56 3.17
C ASN A 15 7.48 -22.45 3.33
N GLY A 16 8.20 -23.49 2.89
CA GLY A 16 9.66 -23.55 2.94
C GLY A 16 10.31 -22.60 1.92
N ASN A 17 10.79 -21.47 2.41
CA ASN A 17 12.06 -20.86 2.00
C ASN A 17 12.42 -19.81 3.06
N GLY A 18 13.68 -19.77 3.49
CA GLY A 18 14.15 -18.97 4.63
C GLY A 18 14.15 -17.46 4.43
N ASN A 19 13.04 -16.85 4.06
CA ASN A 19 12.86 -15.40 4.09
C ASN A 19 12.07 -15.02 5.34
N GLY A 20 12.67 -14.21 6.20
CA GLY A 20 12.02 -13.62 7.36
C GLY A 20 10.83 -12.75 6.97
N ARG A 21 10.17 -12.16 7.98
CA ARG A 21 9.06 -11.21 7.76
C ARG A 21 9.49 -10.10 6.77
N PRO A 22 8.62 -9.70 5.81
CA PRO A 22 8.93 -8.64 4.86
C PRO A 22 9.47 -7.38 5.54
N THR A 23 10.49 -6.76 4.95
CA THR A 23 10.99 -5.46 5.39
C THR A 23 10.19 -4.35 4.73
N MET A 24 9.48 -3.56 5.55
CA MET A 24 8.67 -2.44 5.08
C MET A 24 9.52 -1.18 4.93
N LEU A 25 9.52 -0.55 3.76
CA LEU A 25 10.19 0.72 3.48
C LEU A 25 9.19 1.79 3.05
N ALA A 26 8.88 2.71 3.96
CA ALA A 26 7.97 3.83 3.68
C ALA A 26 8.74 5.06 3.14
N ILE A 27 8.28 5.60 2.01
CA ILE A 27 8.81 6.84 1.42
C ILE A 27 7.71 7.91 1.44
N ALA A 28 7.84 8.90 2.32
CA ALA A 28 6.89 10.00 2.48
C ALA A 28 7.46 11.33 1.97
N GLY A 29 6.58 12.24 1.55
CA GLY A 29 6.93 13.56 1.03
C GLY A 29 5.83 14.13 0.15
N ASP A 30 5.89 15.42 -0.15
CA ASP A 30 4.88 16.09 -0.99
C ASP A 30 4.93 15.60 -2.46
N SER A 31 3.91 15.96 -3.24
CA SER A 31 3.91 15.75 -4.69
C SER A 31 5.18 16.34 -5.31
N ALA A 32 5.69 15.67 -6.35
CA ALA A 32 6.94 16.03 -7.03
C ALA A 32 8.24 16.04 -6.17
N ALA A 33 8.22 15.56 -4.92
CA ALA A 33 9.43 15.46 -4.08
C ALA A 33 10.42 14.33 -4.49
N GLY A 34 10.21 13.67 -5.64
CA GLY A 34 11.09 12.60 -6.12
C GLY A 34 10.81 11.19 -5.59
N LYS A 35 9.72 10.98 -4.83
CA LYS A 35 9.34 9.66 -4.26
C LYS A 35 9.28 8.55 -5.31
N THR A 36 8.63 8.82 -6.44
CA THR A 36 8.51 7.87 -7.55
C THR A 36 9.87 7.56 -8.17
N THR A 37 10.75 8.55 -8.27
CA THR A 37 12.11 8.38 -8.79
C THR A 37 12.94 7.50 -7.86
N LEU A 38 12.91 7.77 -6.55
CA LEU A 38 13.59 6.96 -5.55
C LEU A 38 13.08 5.52 -5.53
N THR A 39 11.75 5.34 -5.55
CA THR A 39 11.11 4.02 -5.57
C THR A 39 11.55 3.22 -6.80
N LYS A 40 11.52 3.83 -8.00
CA LYS A 40 12.01 3.18 -9.23
C LYS A 40 13.48 2.81 -9.15
N GLY A 41 14.31 3.67 -8.55
CA GLY A 41 15.73 3.38 -8.31
C GLY A 41 15.93 2.17 -7.40
N LEU A 42 15.16 2.07 -6.31
CA LEU A 42 15.19 0.93 -5.40
C LEU A 42 14.75 -0.37 -6.09
N VAL A 43 13.68 -0.32 -6.89
CA VAL A 43 13.23 -1.49 -7.67
C VAL A 43 14.32 -1.96 -8.65
N SER A 44 14.96 -1.02 -9.33
CA SER A 44 16.08 -1.32 -10.25
C SER A 44 17.28 -1.92 -9.51
N ALA A 45 17.63 -1.39 -8.34
CA ALA A 45 18.80 -1.82 -7.59
C ALA A 45 18.61 -3.16 -6.85
N LEU A 46 17.41 -3.42 -6.32
CA LEU A 46 17.12 -4.62 -5.53
C LEU A 46 16.56 -5.78 -6.38
N GLY A 47 16.01 -5.46 -7.56
CA GLY A 47 15.36 -6.40 -8.47
C GLY A 47 13.85 -6.48 -8.24
N SER A 48 13.07 -6.46 -9.33
CA SER A 48 11.60 -6.51 -9.32
C SER A 48 11.03 -7.75 -8.61
N ASP A 49 11.80 -8.83 -8.58
CA ASP A 49 11.35 -10.11 -8.03
C ASP A 49 11.44 -10.15 -6.50
N ARG A 50 12.13 -9.16 -5.88
CA ARG A 50 12.36 -9.07 -4.44
C ARG A 50 11.59 -7.93 -3.77
N ILE A 51 10.99 -7.02 -4.54
CA ILE A 51 10.29 -5.85 -4.03
C ILE A 51 8.84 -5.76 -4.52
N THR A 52 7.92 -5.48 -3.61
CA THR A 52 6.53 -5.14 -3.92
C THR A 52 6.33 -3.65 -3.69
N ALA A 53 6.47 -2.84 -4.74
CA ALA A 53 6.22 -1.41 -4.65
C ALA A 53 4.72 -1.09 -4.80
N MET A 54 4.17 -0.24 -3.93
CA MET A 54 2.80 0.26 -4.03
C MET A 54 2.70 1.75 -3.69
N CYS A 55 1.65 2.41 -4.18
CA CYS A 55 1.37 3.81 -3.91
C CYS A 55 0.23 3.93 -2.88
N THR A 56 0.35 4.82 -1.90
CA THR A 56 -0.73 5.05 -0.92
C THR A 56 -1.90 5.86 -1.51
N ASP A 57 -1.71 6.54 -2.64
CA ASP A 57 -2.79 7.25 -3.34
C ASP A 57 -3.86 6.29 -3.87
N ASP A 58 -3.54 5.00 -4.00
CA ASP A 58 -4.50 3.93 -4.30
C ASP A 58 -5.66 3.86 -3.28
N TYR A 59 -5.46 4.40 -2.07
CA TYR A 59 -6.45 4.41 -1.00
C TYR A 59 -7.27 5.70 -0.97
N HIS A 60 -7.24 6.52 -2.02
CA HIS A 60 -8.18 7.63 -2.15
C HIS A 60 -9.62 7.13 -2.07
N ARG A 61 -10.43 7.82 -1.25
CA ARG A 61 -11.85 7.50 -1.07
C ARG A 61 -12.72 7.96 -2.24
N TYR A 62 -12.26 9.00 -2.92
CA TYR A 62 -13.01 9.71 -3.94
C TYR A 62 -12.13 9.90 -5.17
N ASP A 63 -12.73 9.78 -6.34
CA ASP A 63 -12.06 10.06 -7.61
C ASP A 63 -11.81 11.57 -7.80
N ARG A 64 -11.13 11.97 -8.88
CA ARG A 64 -10.83 13.40 -9.14
C ARG A 64 -12.08 14.24 -9.36
N THR A 65 -13.17 13.68 -9.88
CA THR A 65 -14.43 14.39 -10.12
C THR A 65 -15.19 14.58 -8.82
N GLU A 66 -15.40 13.51 -8.05
CA GLU A 66 -16.09 13.51 -6.76
C GLU A 66 -15.42 14.42 -5.72
N ARG A 67 -14.07 14.53 -5.76
CA ARG A 67 -13.32 15.39 -4.84
C ARG A 67 -13.56 16.88 -5.05
N LYS A 68 -13.96 17.32 -6.26
CA LYS A 68 -14.17 18.75 -6.54
C LYS A 68 -15.22 19.39 -5.63
N ASP A 69 -16.20 18.59 -5.21
CA ASP A 69 -17.32 19.04 -4.38
C ASP A 69 -17.06 18.82 -2.88
N LYS A 70 -15.85 18.41 -2.49
CA LYS A 70 -15.48 18.20 -1.08
C LYS A 70 -14.82 19.45 -0.49
N PRO A 71 -15.00 19.71 0.81
CA PRO A 71 -14.40 20.87 1.48
C PRO A 71 -12.92 20.69 1.82
N PHE A 72 -12.28 19.60 1.36
CA PHE A 72 -10.92 19.23 1.71
C PHE A 72 -10.13 18.70 0.52
N THR A 73 -8.81 18.73 0.64
CA THR A 73 -7.88 18.28 -0.40
C THR A 73 -7.61 16.76 -0.28
N PRO A 74 -6.95 16.14 -1.28
CA PRO A 74 -6.55 14.74 -1.22
C PRO A 74 -5.66 14.38 -0.02
N LEU A 75 -4.99 15.37 0.57
CA LEU A 75 -4.12 15.18 1.74
C LEU A 75 -4.90 15.05 3.05
N HIS A 76 -6.19 15.39 3.05
CA HIS A 76 -7.02 15.29 4.24
C HIS A 76 -7.30 13.81 4.58
N PRO A 77 -7.23 13.40 5.86
CA PRO A 77 -7.52 12.04 6.29
C PRO A 77 -8.83 11.47 5.75
N ASP A 78 -9.91 12.27 5.80
CA ASP A 78 -11.25 11.86 5.32
C ASP A 78 -11.34 11.64 3.79
N CYS A 79 -10.35 12.10 3.04
CA CYS A 79 -10.27 11.84 1.60
C CYS A 79 -9.63 10.47 1.29
N ASN A 80 -9.26 9.70 2.32
CA ASN A 80 -8.53 8.44 2.19
C ASN A 80 -9.19 7.34 3.05
N TYR A 81 -9.04 6.09 2.64
CA TYR A 81 -9.40 4.92 3.44
C TYR A 81 -8.23 4.51 4.34
N LEU A 82 -7.91 5.34 5.35
CA LEU A 82 -6.76 5.13 6.24
C LEU A 82 -6.84 3.80 7.01
N ASP A 83 -8.03 3.41 7.47
CA ASP A 83 -8.23 2.13 8.19
C ASP A 83 -7.95 0.91 7.30
N ILE A 84 -8.30 0.99 6.01
CA ILE A 84 -8.06 -0.08 5.04
C ILE A 84 -6.57 -0.12 4.68
N MET A 85 -5.95 1.05 4.50
CA MET A 85 -4.51 1.16 4.29
C MET A 85 -3.72 0.56 5.46
N GLU A 86 -4.10 0.87 6.70
CA GLU A 86 -3.51 0.29 7.91
C GLU A 86 -3.63 -1.24 7.91
N GLN A 87 -4.84 -1.76 7.70
CA GLN A 87 -5.08 -3.20 7.64
C GLN A 87 -4.20 -3.87 6.57
N HIS A 88 -4.12 -3.29 5.38
CA HIS A 88 -3.33 -3.84 4.28
C HIS A 88 -1.84 -3.81 4.57
N LEU A 89 -1.32 -2.74 5.19
CA LEU A 89 0.08 -2.65 5.61
C LEU A 89 0.42 -3.69 6.67
N GLN A 90 -0.49 -3.93 7.63
CA GLN A 90 -0.33 -4.99 8.62
C GLN A 90 -0.27 -6.38 7.97
N LEU A 91 -1.21 -6.69 7.06
CA LEU A 91 -1.23 -7.96 6.33
C LEU A 91 0.07 -8.19 5.54
N LEU A 92 0.52 -7.17 4.79
CA LEU A 92 1.77 -7.25 4.02
C LEU A 92 2.99 -7.46 4.92
N SER A 93 3.07 -6.78 6.07
CA SER A 93 4.16 -6.96 7.04
C SER A 93 4.21 -8.37 7.66
N MET A 94 3.07 -9.07 7.63
CA MET A 94 2.93 -10.46 8.08
C MET A 94 3.10 -11.48 6.94
N GLY A 95 3.48 -11.03 5.73
CA GLY A 95 3.64 -11.91 4.58
C GLY A 95 2.31 -12.38 3.97
N GLN A 96 1.19 -11.72 4.28
CA GLN A 96 -0.12 -12.06 3.73
C GLN A 96 -0.47 -11.20 2.50
N PRO A 97 -1.10 -11.79 1.46
CA PRO A 97 -1.53 -11.04 0.29
C PRO A 97 -2.74 -10.15 0.59
N ILE A 98 -2.93 -9.12 -0.24
CA ILE A 98 -4.07 -8.18 -0.15
C ILE A 98 -4.75 -8.00 -1.51
N LEU A 99 -6.03 -7.63 -1.49
CA LEU A 99 -6.73 -7.13 -2.67
C LEU A 99 -6.66 -5.60 -2.65
N LYS A 100 -5.65 -5.02 -3.29
CA LYS A 100 -5.32 -3.60 -3.21
C LYS A 100 -6.20 -2.79 -4.17
N PRO A 101 -6.82 -1.67 -3.74
CA PRO A 101 -7.45 -0.73 -4.67
C PRO A 101 -6.44 -0.13 -5.66
N VAL A 102 -6.93 0.51 -6.71
CA VAL A 102 -6.09 1.16 -7.72
C VAL A 102 -6.65 2.54 -8.01
N TYR A 103 -5.81 3.56 -7.87
CA TYR A 103 -6.12 4.92 -8.29
C TYR A 103 -5.34 5.24 -9.56
N ASN A 104 -6.05 5.52 -10.65
CA ASN A 104 -5.43 5.82 -11.93
C ASN A 104 -5.09 7.32 -12.00
N HIS A 105 -3.79 7.64 -12.05
CA HIS A 105 -3.35 9.02 -12.11
C HIS A 105 -3.60 9.70 -13.46
N ALA A 106 -3.78 8.93 -14.55
CA ALA A 106 -3.93 9.47 -15.91
C ALA A 106 -5.26 10.22 -16.07
N ASP A 107 -6.37 9.58 -15.69
CA ASP A 107 -7.73 10.13 -15.76
C ASP A 107 -8.27 10.56 -14.39
N GLY A 108 -7.68 10.05 -13.30
CA GLY A 108 -8.10 10.35 -11.93
C GLY A 108 -9.25 9.49 -11.44
N THR A 109 -9.44 8.29 -11.99
CA THR A 109 -10.51 7.35 -11.62
C THR A 109 -10.06 6.28 -10.62
N LEU A 110 -11.03 5.58 -10.05
CA LEU A 110 -10.82 4.39 -9.24
C LEU A 110 -11.05 3.14 -10.10
N ASP A 111 -10.01 2.34 -10.25
CA ASP A 111 -10.03 1.13 -11.07
C ASP A 111 -10.32 -0.13 -10.24
N ARG A 112 -10.49 -1.28 -10.92
CA ARG A 112 -10.69 -2.56 -10.25
C ARG A 112 -9.47 -2.92 -9.39
N PRO A 113 -9.68 -3.48 -8.20
CA PRO A 113 -8.58 -3.83 -7.32
C PRO A 113 -7.77 -4.99 -7.89
N VAL A 114 -6.50 -5.08 -7.47
CA VAL A 114 -5.53 -6.06 -7.93
C VAL A 114 -4.97 -6.86 -6.75
N LEU A 115 -4.73 -8.15 -6.96
CA LEU A 115 -4.05 -8.99 -5.98
C LEU A 115 -2.58 -8.54 -5.87
N VAL A 116 -2.12 -8.30 -4.65
CA VAL A 116 -0.73 -7.96 -4.35
C VAL A 116 -0.18 -8.94 -3.32
N GLU A 117 0.93 -9.58 -3.67
CA GLU A 117 1.67 -10.47 -2.78
C GLU A 117 2.89 -9.74 -2.19
N PRO A 118 3.18 -9.90 -0.89
CA PRO A 118 4.38 -9.34 -0.30
C PRO A 118 5.63 -10.10 -0.78
N ARG A 119 6.74 -9.38 -0.92
CA ARG A 119 8.07 -9.93 -1.22
C ARG A 119 9.02 -9.64 -0.06
N GLU A 120 10.31 -9.85 -0.25
CA GLU A 120 11.34 -9.55 0.75
C GLU A 120 11.28 -8.09 1.22
N PHE A 121 11.05 -7.17 0.28
CA PHE A 121 10.83 -5.75 0.53
C PHE A 121 9.43 -5.33 0.08
N VAL A 122 8.80 -4.45 0.84
CA VAL A 122 7.54 -3.79 0.49
C VAL A 122 7.71 -2.28 0.65
#